data_AF-A0A2V6M1X5-F1
#
_entry.id   AF-A0A2V6M1X5-F1
#
_cell.length_a   1.000
_cell.length_b   1.000
_cell.length_c   1.000
_cell.angle_alpha   90.00
_cell.angle_beta   90.00
_cell.angle_gamma   90.00
#
_symmetry.space_group_name_H-M   'P 1'
#
loop_
_entity.id
_entity.type
_entity.pdbx_description
1 polymer ?
#
loop_
_entity_poly.entity_id
_entity_poly.type
_entity_poly.pdbx_seq_one_letter_code
_entity_poly.pdbx_strand_id
1 'polypeptide(L)'
;MSEQGSPGRERLHTYLNDHLAGSVAAIELLDDLIKHHSEDRFGKIFRDLCDEIEADQETLRNLIRKLGAEESAVRKAGAWLAEKFSRVKIGDADDSAELLQALEGLALGISGKQLLWRSLAATEANFPALQGSDFSELEKRAHDQFERVEGLRMQMVREAFRA
;
A
#
# COMPACT_ATOMS: atom_id res chain seq x y z
N MET A 1 33.47 15.34 5.18
CA MET A 1 32.66 14.21 4.66
C MET A 1 31.45 14.83 4.01
N SER A 2 31.36 14.76 2.69
CA SER A 2 30.24 15.27 1.90
C SER A 2 28.95 14.61 2.40
N GLU A 3 27.88 15.39 2.60
CA GLU A 3 26.56 14.90 3.08
C GLU A 3 25.88 13.90 2.11
N GLN A 4 26.49 13.67 0.95
CA GLN A 4 26.09 12.65 -0.02
C GLN A 4 26.76 11.32 0.35
N GLY A 5 26.04 10.47 1.11
CA GLY A 5 26.45 9.08 1.37
C GLY A 5 26.57 8.66 2.85
N SER A 6 25.67 9.10 3.73
CA SER A 6 25.57 8.47 5.05
C SER A 6 24.88 7.10 4.93
N PRO A 7 25.41 6.02 5.55
CA PRO A 7 24.78 4.70 5.54
C PRO A 7 23.32 4.70 6.02
N GLY A 8 22.95 5.65 6.86
CA GLY A 8 21.56 5.84 7.31
C GLY A 8 20.63 6.32 6.19
N ARG A 9 21.12 7.19 5.30
CA ARG A 9 20.35 7.71 4.16
C ARG A 9 20.13 6.64 3.10
N GLU A 10 21.15 5.83 2.81
CA GLU A 10 21.04 4.69 1.88
C GLU A 10 20.03 3.65 2.37
N ARG A 11 20.08 3.30 3.68
CA ARG A 11 19.08 2.39 4.27
C ARG A 11 17.66 2.96 4.19
N LEU A 12 17.50 4.26 4.45
CA LEU A 12 16.21 4.92 4.31
C LEU A 12 15.72 4.89 2.85
N HIS A 13 16.61 5.13 1.87
CA HIS A 13 16.25 5.03 0.46
C HIS A 13 15.73 3.64 0.10
N THR A 14 16.44 2.57 0.47
CA THR A 14 15.99 1.19 0.22
C THR A 14 14.64 0.94 0.88
N TYR A 15 14.51 1.33 2.16
CA TYR A 15 13.27 1.16 2.91
C TYR A 15 12.07 1.85 2.24
N LEU A 16 12.21 3.09 1.79
CA LEU A 16 11.14 3.82 1.10
C LEU A 16 10.80 3.19 -0.26
N ASN A 17 11.81 2.72 -1.01
CA ASN A 17 11.59 2.08 -2.31
C ASN A 17 10.88 0.72 -2.18
N ASP A 18 11.17 -0.05 -1.13
CA ASP A 18 10.48 -1.32 -0.84
C ASP A 18 8.99 -1.07 -0.54
N HIS A 19 8.69 -0.05 0.26
CA HIS A 19 7.31 0.36 0.52
C HIS A 19 6.61 0.93 -0.72
N LEU A 20 7.33 1.65 -1.58
CA LEU A 20 6.79 2.14 -2.85
C LEU A 20 6.42 0.96 -3.76
N ALA A 21 7.26 -0.08 -3.85
CA ALA A 21 6.93 -1.30 -4.57
C ALA A 21 5.69 -2.01 -4.00
N GLY A 22 5.56 -2.06 -2.68
CA GLY A 22 4.36 -2.58 -2.01
C GLY A 22 3.08 -1.80 -2.38
N SER A 23 3.16 -0.47 -2.42
CA SER A 23 2.03 0.37 -2.82
C SER A 23 1.61 0.18 -4.28
N VAL A 24 2.57 -0.08 -5.19
CA VAL A 24 2.26 -0.41 -6.59
C VAL A 24 1.45 -1.71 -6.66
N ALA A 25 1.87 -2.75 -5.95
CA ALA A 25 1.14 -4.01 -5.92
C ALA A 25 -0.28 -3.87 -5.35
N ALA A 26 -0.45 -3.03 -4.32
CA ALA A 26 -1.78 -2.76 -3.73
C ALA A 26 -2.72 -2.03 -4.72
N ILE A 27 -2.20 -1.06 -5.49
CA ILE A 27 -2.98 -0.36 -6.52
C ILE A 27 -3.34 -1.31 -7.67
N GLU A 28 -2.41 -2.14 -8.14
CA GLU A 28 -2.70 -3.14 -9.18
C GLU A 28 -3.79 -4.14 -8.74
N LEU A 29 -3.78 -4.54 -7.47
CA LEU A 29 -4.83 -5.37 -6.88
C LEU A 29 -6.18 -4.64 -6.86
N LEU A 30 -6.20 -3.38 -6.44
CA LEU A 30 -7.44 -2.57 -6.40
C LEU A 30 -7.99 -2.30 -7.79
N ASP A 31 -7.15 -1.97 -8.77
CA ASP A 31 -7.53 -1.82 -10.17
C ASP A 31 -8.20 -3.08 -10.71
N ASP A 32 -7.71 -4.25 -10.30
CA ASP A 32 -8.29 -5.50 -10.68
C ASP A 32 -9.65 -5.77 -10.03
N LEU A 33 -9.75 -5.53 -8.73
CA LEU A 33 -11.00 -5.63 -7.99
C LEU A 33 -12.04 -4.66 -8.57
N ILE A 34 -11.67 -3.41 -8.89
CA ILE A 34 -12.55 -2.42 -9.51
C ILE A 34 -13.08 -2.92 -10.86
N LYS A 35 -12.27 -3.60 -11.67
CA LYS A 35 -12.72 -4.15 -12.96
C LYS A 35 -13.77 -5.25 -12.80
N HIS A 36 -13.57 -6.15 -11.84
CA HIS A 36 -14.49 -7.27 -11.59
C HIS A 36 -15.73 -6.87 -10.78
N HIS A 37 -15.66 -5.79 -10.01
CA HIS A 37 -16.70 -5.31 -9.10
C HIS A 37 -17.23 -3.91 -9.47
N SER A 38 -17.13 -3.49 -10.74
CA SER A 38 -17.39 -2.11 -11.17
C SER A 38 -18.82 -1.61 -10.88
N GLU A 39 -19.81 -2.50 -11.04
CA GLU A 39 -21.25 -2.24 -10.91
C GLU A 39 -21.87 -2.84 -9.63
N ASP A 40 -21.05 -3.38 -8.72
CA ASP A 40 -21.54 -4.08 -7.54
C ASP A 40 -21.46 -3.22 -6.25
N ARG A 41 -21.84 -3.83 -5.12
CA ARG A 41 -21.85 -3.19 -3.79
C ARG A 41 -20.47 -2.75 -3.29
N PHE A 42 -19.38 -3.26 -3.86
CA PHE A 42 -18.00 -2.98 -3.49
C PHE A 42 -17.31 -1.99 -4.43
N GLY A 43 -17.76 -1.81 -5.66
CA GLY A 43 -17.09 -0.93 -6.63
C GLY A 43 -16.74 0.47 -6.11
N LYS A 44 -17.63 1.11 -5.32
CA LYS A 44 -17.34 2.42 -4.71
C LYS A 44 -16.20 2.36 -3.69
N ILE A 45 -16.22 1.38 -2.78
CA ILE A 45 -15.21 1.33 -1.71
C ILE A 45 -13.81 1.05 -2.27
N PHE A 46 -13.70 0.24 -3.32
CA PHE A 46 -12.41 -0.02 -3.96
C PHE A 46 -11.87 1.20 -4.69
N ARG A 47 -12.72 1.97 -5.38
CA ARG A 47 -12.31 3.25 -6.00
C ARG A 47 -11.83 4.26 -4.95
N ASP A 48 -12.61 4.45 -3.89
CA ASP A 48 -12.23 5.36 -2.79
C ASP A 48 -10.88 4.94 -2.16
N LEU A 49 -10.69 3.63 -1.91
CA LEU A 49 -9.42 3.10 -1.38
C LEU A 49 -8.25 3.30 -2.35
N CYS A 50 -8.48 3.10 -3.65
CA CYS A 50 -7.46 3.28 -4.68
C CYS A 50 -6.99 4.74 -4.71
N ASP A 51 -7.92 5.70 -4.82
CA ASP A 51 -7.62 7.13 -4.86
C ASP A 51 -6.81 7.59 -3.63
N GLU A 52 -7.16 7.09 -2.44
CA GLU A 52 -6.44 7.43 -1.22
C GLU A 52 -5.05 6.79 -1.15
N ILE A 53 -4.90 5.53 -1.58
CA ILE A 53 -3.61 4.84 -1.63
C ILE A 53 -2.70 5.47 -2.69
N GLU A 54 -3.24 5.94 -3.81
CA GLU A 54 -2.51 6.72 -4.81
C GLU A 54 -2.01 8.05 -4.23
N ALA A 55 -2.83 8.76 -3.44
CA ALA A 55 -2.42 9.97 -2.76
C ALA A 55 -1.31 9.71 -1.72
N ASP A 56 -1.37 8.60 -0.99
CA ASP A 56 -0.29 8.13 -0.10
C ASP A 56 0.99 7.79 -0.88
N GLN A 57 0.86 7.10 -2.01
CA GLN A 57 1.97 6.72 -2.88
C GLN A 57 2.67 7.97 -3.45
N GLU A 58 1.92 8.97 -3.86
CA GLU A 58 2.49 10.22 -4.36
C GLU A 58 3.23 10.97 -3.25
N THR A 59 2.71 10.94 -2.02
CA THR A 59 3.43 11.46 -0.85
C THR A 59 4.77 10.72 -0.65
N LEU A 60 4.77 9.40 -0.75
CA LEU A 60 5.98 8.59 -0.68
C LEU A 60 6.99 8.91 -1.79
N ARG A 61 6.53 9.05 -3.05
CA ARG A 61 7.38 9.48 -4.18
C ARG A 61 8.01 10.85 -3.94
N ASN A 62 7.23 11.80 -3.40
CA ASN A 62 7.74 13.12 -3.04
C ASN A 62 8.86 13.04 -1.98
N LEU A 63 8.73 12.17 -0.98
CA LEU A 63 9.76 11.96 0.03
C LEU A 63 11.03 11.34 -0.55
N ILE A 64 10.90 10.33 -1.41
CA ILE A 64 12.02 9.71 -2.13
C ILE A 64 12.77 10.76 -2.97
N ARG A 65 12.04 11.62 -3.70
CA ARG A 65 12.61 12.72 -4.49
C ARG A 65 13.33 13.74 -3.62
N LYS A 66 12.76 14.16 -2.48
CA LYS A 66 13.42 15.08 -1.52
C LYS A 66 14.71 14.48 -0.94
N LEU A 67 14.77 13.16 -0.84
CA LEU A 67 15.96 12.44 -0.40
C LEU A 67 17.01 12.26 -1.51
N GLY A 68 16.77 12.76 -2.73
CA GLY A 68 17.73 12.71 -3.84
C GLY A 68 17.95 11.32 -4.40
N ALA A 69 16.98 10.42 -4.20
CA ALA A 69 17.00 9.08 -4.77
C ALA A 69 16.25 9.06 -6.12
N GLU A 70 16.78 8.33 -7.09
CA GLU A 70 16.06 7.97 -8.32
C GLU A 70 15.16 6.75 -8.05
N GLU A 71 13.99 6.68 -8.69
CA GLU A 71 13.01 5.57 -8.57
C GLU A 71 13.48 4.22 -9.17
N SER A 72 14.80 4.03 -9.38
CA SER A 72 15.35 3.07 -10.35
C SER A 72 15.20 1.59 -9.97
N ALA A 73 14.89 1.25 -8.71
CA ALA A 73 14.75 -0.13 -8.24
C ALA A 73 13.30 -0.63 -8.10
N VAL A 74 12.31 0.27 -8.09
CA VAL A 74 10.90 -0.05 -7.81
C VAL A 74 10.29 -0.97 -8.86
N ARG A 75 10.68 -0.79 -10.12
CA ARG A 75 10.14 -1.54 -11.26
C ARG A 75 10.36 -3.06 -11.18
N LYS A 76 11.42 -3.51 -10.48
CA LYS A 76 11.73 -4.94 -10.32
C LYS A 76 11.06 -5.56 -9.09
N ALA A 77 10.93 -4.81 -7.99
CA ALA A 77 10.29 -5.28 -6.76
C ALA A 77 8.76 -5.38 -6.89
N GLY A 78 8.13 -4.44 -7.62
CA GLY A 78 6.70 -4.51 -7.94
C GLY A 78 6.34 -5.75 -8.77
N ALA A 79 7.18 -6.10 -9.75
CA ALA A 79 6.98 -7.29 -10.59
C ALA A 79 6.98 -8.62 -9.80
N TRP A 80 7.77 -8.73 -8.73
CA TRP A 80 7.82 -9.94 -7.91
C TRP A 80 6.59 -10.09 -6.99
N LEU A 81 6.10 -8.99 -6.41
CA LEU A 81 4.86 -9.01 -5.65
C LEU A 81 3.64 -9.24 -6.56
N ALA A 82 3.59 -8.58 -7.72
CA ALA A 82 2.56 -8.77 -8.73
C ALA A 82 2.48 -10.24 -9.21
N GLU A 83 3.62 -10.92 -9.38
CA GLU A 83 3.67 -12.35 -9.74
C GLU A 83 3.04 -13.24 -8.64
N LYS A 84 3.19 -12.90 -7.36
CA LYS A 84 2.51 -13.61 -6.26
C LYS A 84 1.02 -13.33 -6.20
N PHE A 85 0.58 -12.11 -6.48
CA PHE A 85 -0.85 -11.76 -6.55
C PHE A 85 -1.53 -12.27 -7.82
N SER A 86 -0.78 -12.53 -8.90
CA SER A 86 -1.33 -13.11 -10.14
C SER A 86 -1.94 -14.50 -9.95
N ARG A 87 -1.60 -15.22 -8.86
CA ARG A 87 -2.20 -16.51 -8.50
C ARG A 87 -3.54 -16.41 -7.80
N VAL A 88 -3.87 -15.25 -7.21
CA VAL A 88 -5.20 -14.95 -6.66
C VAL A 88 -6.18 -14.56 -7.79
N LYS A 89 -5.68 -14.47 -9.02
CA LYS A 89 -6.41 -14.05 -10.19
C LYS A 89 -6.60 -15.26 -11.11
N ILE A 90 -7.75 -15.92 -11.00
CA ILE A 90 -8.60 -16.56 -12.03
C ILE A 90 -9.59 -17.45 -11.26
N GLY A 91 -10.62 -16.82 -10.71
CA GLY A 91 -11.87 -17.46 -10.34
C GLY A 91 -13.02 -16.54 -10.68
N ASP A 92 -14.21 -17.11 -10.81
CA ASP A 92 -15.43 -16.38 -11.14
C ASP A 92 -15.63 -15.23 -10.14
N ALA A 93 -16.17 -14.10 -10.60
CA ALA A 93 -16.50 -12.92 -9.79
C ALA A 93 -17.50 -13.18 -8.62
N ASP A 94 -17.92 -14.45 -8.46
CA ASP A 94 -18.81 -14.95 -7.42
C ASP A 94 -18.06 -15.78 -6.34
N ASP A 95 -16.72 -15.92 -6.42
CA ASP A 95 -15.94 -16.63 -5.42
C ASP A 95 -15.58 -15.74 -4.21
N SER A 96 -16.38 -15.88 -3.16
CA SER A 96 -16.18 -15.18 -1.88
C SER A 96 -14.83 -15.52 -1.20
N ALA A 97 -14.22 -16.67 -1.50
CA ALA A 97 -12.94 -17.06 -0.91
C ALA A 97 -11.75 -16.35 -1.59
N GLU A 98 -11.81 -16.11 -2.89
CA GLU A 98 -10.78 -15.35 -3.61
C GLU A 98 -10.80 -13.88 -3.21
N LEU A 99 -12.00 -13.27 -3.14
CA LEU A 99 -12.14 -11.90 -2.67
C LEU A 99 -11.67 -11.74 -1.21
N LEU A 100 -11.92 -12.74 -0.36
CA LEU A 100 -11.39 -12.77 1.01
C LEU A 100 -9.85 -12.72 1.01
N GLN A 101 -9.19 -13.54 0.21
CA GLN A 101 -7.72 -13.54 0.13
C GLN A 101 -7.15 -12.23 -0.43
N ALA A 102 -7.82 -11.62 -1.40
CA ALA A 102 -7.45 -10.30 -1.91
C ALA A 102 -7.54 -9.23 -0.81
N LEU A 103 -8.63 -9.22 -0.03
CA LEU A 103 -8.80 -8.30 1.10
C LEU A 103 -7.76 -8.52 2.20
N GLU A 104 -7.36 -9.76 2.48
CA GLU A 104 -6.26 -10.09 3.41
C GLU A 104 -4.92 -9.52 2.93
N GLY A 105 -4.61 -9.69 1.65
CA GLY A 105 -3.41 -9.10 1.04
C GLY A 105 -3.40 -7.57 1.13
N LEU A 106 -4.55 -6.94 0.82
CA LEU A 106 -4.70 -5.49 0.92
C LEU A 106 -4.56 -4.99 2.37
N ALA A 107 -5.15 -5.69 3.35
CA ALA A 107 -5.05 -5.36 4.77
C ALA A 107 -3.59 -5.42 5.27
N LEU A 108 -2.82 -6.42 4.85
CA LEU A 108 -1.39 -6.53 5.14
C LEU A 108 -0.60 -5.37 4.51
N GLY A 109 -0.91 -5.02 3.25
CA GLY A 109 -0.29 -3.88 2.57
C GLY A 109 -0.54 -2.54 3.27
N ILE A 110 -1.79 -2.29 3.65
CA ILE A 110 -2.18 -1.07 4.39
C ILE A 110 -1.50 -1.03 5.76
N SER A 111 -1.45 -2.16 6.47
CA SER A 111 -0.72 -2.26 7.75
C SER A 111 0.77 -1.95 7.58
N GLY A 112 1.39 -2.46 6.51
CA GLY A 112 2.78 -2.13 6.16
C GLY A 112 2.98 -0.63 5.93
N LYS A 113 2.07 0.01 5.21
CA LYS A 113 2.06 1.48 5.00
C LYS A 113 1.88 2.25 6.32
N GLN A 114 1.00 1.79 7.21
CA GLN A 114 0.85 2.41 8.53
C GLN A 114 2.17 2.35 9.34
N LEU A 115 2.85 1.20 9.32
CA LEU A 115 4.15 1.03 9.96
C LEU A 115 5.24 1.93 9.35
N LEU A 116 5.21 2.14 8.03
CA LEU A 116 6.07 3.11 7.36
C LEU A 116 5.88 4.51 7.95
N TRP A 117 4.64 5.02 7.98
CA TRP A 117 4.36 6.37 8.46
C TRP A 117 4.81 6.59 9.90
N ARG A 118 4.52 5.63 10.77
CA ARG A 118 5.00 5.64 12.16
C ARG A 118 6.53 5.64 12.26
N SER A 119 7.21 4.88 11.40
CA SER A 119 8.68 4.83 11.37
C SER A 119 9.30 6.13 10.88
N LEU A 120 8.67 6.82 9.91
CA LEU A 120 9.12 8.12 9.44
C LEU A 120 8.92 9.20 10.50
N ALA A 121 7.77 9.22 11.18
CA ALA A 121 7.54 10.10 12.33
C ALA A 121 8.62 9.92 13.41
N ALA A 122 8.97 8.67 13.75
CA ALA A 122 9.98 8.37 14.76
C ALA A 122 11.41 8.79 14.37
N THR A 123 11.68 9.04 13.09
CA THR A 123 13.03 9.30 12.57
C THR A 123 13.18 10.65 11.89
N GLU A 124 12.11 11.44 11.77
CA GLU A 124 12.10 12.70 11.02
C GLU A 124 13.16 13.70 11.51
N ALA A 125 13.44 13.74 12.82
CA ALA A 125 14.45 14.62 13.42
C ALA A 125 15.87 14.35 12.89
N ASN A 126 16.14 13.13 12.41
CA ASN A 126 17.43 12.75 11.86
C ASN A 126 17.57 13.07 10.36
N PHE A 127 16.47 13.38 9.68
CA PHE A 127 16.41 13.55 8.23
C PHE A 127 15.63 14.81 7.86
N PRO A 128 16.31 15.94 7.59
CA PRO A 128 15.65 17.20 7.20
C PRO A 128 14.68 17.07 6.02
N ALA A 129 14.89 16.10 5.12
CA ALA A 129 14.00 15.83 3.99
C ALA A 129 12.61 15.28 4.37
N LEU A 130 12.46 14.71 5.57
CA LEU A 130 11.18 14.20 6.09
C LEU A 130 10.34 15.31 6.74
N GLN A 131 10.99 16.40 7.16
CA GLN A 131 10.34 17.51 7.86
C GLN A 131 9.23 18.16 7.03
N GLY A 132 8.16 18.57 7.72
CA GLY A 132 7.00 19.22 7.12
C GLY A 132 5.97 18.27 6.51
N SER A 133 6.12 16.95 6.70
CA SER A 133 5.08 15.97 6.37
C SER A 133 4.27 15.66 7.63
N ASP A 134 2.95 15.60 7.52
CA ASP A 134 2.10 15.19 8.64
C ASP A 134 1.97 13.65 8.68
N PHE A 135 2.98 12.99 9.25
CA PHE A 135 2.98 11.53 9.35
C PHE A 135 1.88 11.00 10.25
N SER A 136 1.39 11.79 11.22
CA SER A 136 0.28 11.39 12.09
C SER A 136 -1.03 11.28 11.30
N GLU A 137 -1.29 12.25 10.41
CA GLU A 137 -2.48 12.19 9.56
C GLU A 137 -2.40 11.08 8.52
N LEU A 138 -1.21 10.85 7.93
CA LEU A 138 -0.98 9.72 7.02
C LEU A 138 -1.17 8.36 7.71
N GLU A 139 -0.67 8.22 8.94
CA GLU A 139 -0.86 7.01 9.76
C GLU A 139 -2.35 6.79 10.07
N LYS A 140 -3.06 7.85 10.46
CA LYS A 140 -4.49 7.80 10.74
C LYS A 140 -5.29 7.41 9.51
N ARG A 141 -5.00 8.00 8.34
CA ARG A 141 -5.64 7.61 7.07
C ARG A 141 -5.41 6.13 6.75
N ALA A 142 -4.19 5.62 6.96
CA ALA A 142 -3.90 4.20 6.78
C ALA A 142 -4.71 3.32 7.74
N HIS A 143 -4.89 3.73 8.99
CA HIS A 143 -5.77 3.04 9.94
C HIS A 143 -7.23 3.02 9.48
N ASP A 144 -7.77 4.16 9.04
CA ASP A 144 -9.16 4.26 8.54
C ASP A 144 -9.39 3.44 7.26
N GLN A 145 -8.37 3.29 6.41
CA GLN A 145 -8.38 2.36 5.27
C GLN A 145 -8.42 0.91 5.73
N PHE A 146 -7.60 0.55 6.73
CA PHE A 146 -7.56 -0.80 7.28
C PHE A 146 -8.91 -1.21 7.85
N GLU A 147 -9.55 -0.35 8.66
CA GLU A 147 -10.85 -0.64 9.26
C GLU A 147 -11.95 -0.87 8.19
N ARG A 148 -11.92 -0.13 7.08
CA ARG A 148 -12.82 -0.34 5.95
C ARG A 148 -12.59 -1.69 5.28
N VAL A 149 -11.33 -2.06 5.03
CA VAL A 149 -10.97 -3.36 4.44
C VAL A 149 -11.32 -4.51 5.39
N GLU A 150 -11.06 -4.37 6.68
CA GLU A 150 -11.39 -5.36 7.70
C GLU A 150 -12.90 -5.60 7.79
N GLY A 151 -13.69 -4.53 7.73
CA GLY A 151 -15.15 -4.62 7.69
C GLY A 151 -15.65 -5.47 6.52
N LEU A 152 -15.08 -5.29 5.32
CA LEU A 152 -15.39 -6.12 4.15
C LEU A 152 -14.87 -7.55 4.30
N ARG A 153 -13.65 -7.71 4.79
CA ARG A 153 -13.00 -9.02 4.98
C ARG A 153 -13.87 -9.91 5.88
N MET A 154 -14.39 -9.36 6.97
CA MET A 154 -15.28 -10.08 7.87
C MET A 154 -16.67 -10.36 7.29
N GLN A 155 -17.15 -9.57 6.33
CA GLN A 155 -18.34 -9.94 5.55
C GLN A 155 -18.04 -11.14 4.66
N MET A 156 -16.91 -11.12 3.95
CA MET A 156 -16.50 -12.20 3.05
C MET A 156 -16.22 -13.51 3.77
N VAL A 157 -15.64 -13.47 4.98
CA VAL A 157 -15.51 -14.68 5.83
C VAL A 157 -16.87 -15.35 6.05
N ARG A 158 -17.91 -14.57 6.35
CA ARG A 158 -19.26 -15.12 6.61
C ARG A 158 -19.92 -15.68 5.36
N GLU A 159 -19.64 -15.08 4.20
CA GLU A 159 -20.19 -15.52 2.91
C GLU A 159 -19.44 -16.77 2.40
N ALA A 160 -18.10 -16.76 2.40
CA ALA A 160 -17.25 -17.83 1.91
C ALA A 160 -17.40 -19.16 2.65
N PHE A 161 -17.69 -19.11 3.96
CA PHE A 161 -17.81 -20.29 4.81
C PHE A 161 -19.23 -20.53 5.33
N ARG A 162 -20.24 -20.01 4.63
CA ARG A 162 -21.64 -20.26 4.97
C ARG A 162 -21.99 -21.72 4.72
N ALA A 163 -22.51 -22.40 5.74
CA ALA A 163 -23.09 -23.75 5.63
C ALA A 163 -24.55 -23.70 5.18
#